data_AF-A0A519Q901-F1
#
_entry.id   AF-A0A519Q901-F1
#
_cell.length_a   1.000
_cell.length_b   1.000
_cell.length_c   1.000
_cell.angle_alpha   90.00
_cell.angle_beta   90.00
_cell.angle_gamma   90.00
#
_symmetry.space_group_name_H-M   'P 1'
#
loop_
_entity.id
_entity.type
_entity.pdbx_description
1 polymer ?
#
loop_
_entity_poly.entity_id
_entity_poly.type
_entity_poly.pdbx_seq_one_letter_code
_entity_poly.pdbx_strand_id
1 'polypeptide(L)'
;SVTQDLTQRGAGGPSMSQLFGIGSIERNSRAGRLKVDPALQQNPMKLGLGVLDLSVAAGRPAITAGDGRGARLLGEAGDVTTSFAAAGELGAVTMTLSRYAAEFGGSVGRQAQAADNRKSAAQAVANEANARRDAVEGVNVDEELVMMTTYQQAFNASARMIQAAKELFDVLTNMI
;
A
#
# COMPACT_ATOMS: atom_id res chain seq x y z
N SER A 1 19.98 -9.53 -8.62
CA SER A 1 18.62 -10.09 -8.76
C SER A 1 18.06 -9.61 -10.08
N VAL A 2 17.38 -10.45 -10.86
CA VAL A 2 16.67 -10.01 -12.08
C VAL A 2 15.42 -9.24 -11.64
N THR A 3 15.37 -7.94 -11.94
CA THR A 3 14.26 -7.03 -11.56
C THR A 3 13.25 -6.85 -12.69
N GLN A 4 13.65 -7.08 -13.93
CA GLN A 4 12.78 -7.05 -15.10
C GLN A 4 13.31 -8.05 -16.14
N ASP A 5 12.41 -8.85 -16.72
CA ASP A 5 12.72 -9.77 -17.81
C ASP A 5 11.82 -9.47 -19.01
N LEU A 6 12.45 -9.07 -20.12
CA LEU A 6 11.80 -8.74 -21.39
C LEU A 6 12.01 -9.82 -22.46
N THR A 7 12.67 -10.93 -22.11
CA THR A 7 12.86 -12.04 -23.04
C THR A 7 11.53 -12.70 -23.34
N GLN A 8 11.33 -13.15 -24.57
CA GLN A 8 10.16 -13.92 -25.00
C GLN A 8 10.61 -15.02 -25.93
N ARG A 9 10.15 -16.25 -25.70
CA ARG A 9 10.40 -17.37 -26.60
C ARG A 9 9.42 -17.33 -27.78
N GLY A 10 9.71 -16.50 -28.78
CA GLY A 10 8.81 -16.23 -29.90
C GLY A 10 7.71 -15.22 -29.54
N ALA A 11 6.83 -14.89 -30.50
CA ALA A 11 5.77 -13.92 -30.28
C ALA A 11 4.76 -14.42 -29.23
N GLY A 12 4.80 -13.82 -28.02
CA GLY A 12 3.91 -14.18 -26.90
C GLY A 12 4.30 -15.43 -26.11
N GLY A 13 5.49 -16.00 -26.34
CA GLY A 13 5.99 -17.14 -25.58
C GLY A 13 6.50 -16.76 -24.19
N PRO A 14 6.69 -17.75 -23.28
CA PRO A 14 7.15 -17.48 -21.92
C PRO A 14 8.53 -16.84 -21.92
N SER A 15 8.78 -15.98 -20.93
CA SER A 15 10.11 -15.40 -20.72
C SER A 15 11.10 -16.43 -20.19
N MET A 16 12.41 -16.14 -20.27
CA MET A 16 13.44 -16.99 -19.67
C MET A 16 13.21 -17.15 -18.16
N SER A 17 12.83 -16.08 -17.47
CA SER A 17 12.50 -16.10 -16.04
C SER A 17 11.33 -17.03 -15.76
N GLN A 18 10.27 -17.03 -16.58
CA GLN A 18 9.14 -17.95 -16.42
C GLN A 18 9.54 -19.40 -16.69
N LEU A 19 10.32 -19.65 -17.74
CA LEU A 19 10.72 -21.00 -18.15
C LEU A 19 11.63 -21.66 -17.11
N PHE A 20 12.57 -20.91 -16.53
CA PHE A 20 13.53 -21.41 -15.55
C PHE A 20 13.15 -21.07 -14.10
N GLY A 21 12.04 -20.35 -13.91
CA GLY A 21 11.54 -19.86 -12.63
C GLY A 21 12.56 -19.03 -11.85
N ILE A 22 13.28 -18.16 -12.57
CA ILE A 22 14.31 -17.25 -12.06
C ILE A 22 13.66 -15.87 -11.81
N GLY A 23 14.19 -15.10 -10.87
CA GLY A 23 13.67 -13.75 -10.55
C GLY A 23 12.78 -13.72 -9.31
N SER A 24 12.50 -12.52 -8.80
CA SER A 24 11.67 -12.33 -7.59
C SER A 24 10.21 -12.71 -7.84
N ILE A 25 9.65 -12.35 -8.99
CA ILE A 25 8.24 -12.61 -9.35
C ILE A 25 7.96 -14.11 -9.38
N GLU A 26 8.78 -14.90 -10.07
CA GLU A 26 8.58 -16.35 -10.15
C GLU A 26 8.90 -17.07 -8.83
N ARG A 27 9.85 -16.58 -8.03
CA ARG A 27 10.07 -17.14 -6.68
C ARG A 27 8.87 -16.90 -5.76
N ASN A 28 8.26 -15.72 -5.82
CA ASN A 28 7.07 -15.40 -5.06
C ASN A 28 5.84 -16.20 -5.53
N SER A 29 5.70 -16.44 -6.85
CA SER A 29 4.57 -17.19 -7.41
C SER A 29 4.58 -18.68 -7.03
N ARG A 30 5.75 -19.28 -6.77
CA ARG A 30 5.89 -20.68 -6.35
C ARG A 30 5.14 -21.00 -5.06
N ALA A 31 5.17 -20.09 -4.07
CA ALA A 31 4.48 -20.30 -2.80
C ALA A 31 2.97 -20.46 -2.99
N GLY A 32 2.36 -19.69 -3.91
CA GLY A 32 0.94 -19.79 -4.25
C GLY A 32 0.54 -21.04 -5.02
N ARG A 33 1.51 -21.85 -5.47
CA ARG A 33 1.26 -23.12 -6.18
C ARG A 33 1.40 -24.35 -5.27
N LEU A 34 1.83 -24.16 -4.02
CA LEU A 34 1.90 -25.24 -3.04
C LEU A 34 0.48 -25.68 -2.65
N LYS A 35 0.18 -26.96 -2.86
CA LYS A 35 -1.08 -27.57 -2.47
C LYS A 35 -0.81 -28.97 -1.91
N VAL A 36 -1.58 -29.35 -0.90
CA VAL A 36 -1.59 -30.74 -0.42
C VAL A 36 -2.25 -31.59 -1.50
N ASP A 37 -1.71 -32.79 -1.75
CA ASP A 37 -2.30 -33.73 -2.68
C ASP A 37 -3.76 -34.04 -2.28
N PRO A 38 -4.75 -33.88 -3.18
CA PRO A 38 -6.14 -34.20 -2.89
C PRO A 38 -6.36 -35.63 -2.38
N ALA A 39 -5.55 -36.60 -2.83
CA ALA A 39 -5.62 -37.97 -2.34
C ALA A 39 -5.21 -38.11 -0.87
N LEU A 40 -4.27 -37.27 -0.41
CA LEU A 40 -3.88 -37.19 1.00
C LEU A 40 -4.92 -36.42 1.83
N GLN A 41 -5.57 -35.41 1.26
CA GLN A 41 -6.68 -34.71 1.91
C GLN A 41 -7.90 -35.61 2.14
N GLN A 42 -8.27 -36.41 1.14
CA GLN A 42 -9.40 -37.34 1.23
C GLN A 42 -9.11 -38.54 2.12
N ASN A 43 -7.85 -38.97 2.20
CA ASN A 43 -7.46 -40.08 3.05
C ASN A 43 -6.05 -39.86 3.64
N PRO A 44 -5.95 -39.26 4.84
CA PRO A 44 -4.69 -39.05 5.54
C PRO A 44 -3.90 -40.33 5.83
N MET A 45 -4.57 -41.50 5.88
CA MET A 45 -3.92 -42.80 6.10
C MET A 45 -3.02 -43.24 4.93
N LYS A 46 -3.09 -42.56 3.77
CA LYS A 46 -2.17 -42.78 2.65
C LYS A 46 -0.78 -42.18 2.88
N LEU A 47 -0.62 -41.34 3.91
CA LEU A 47 0.67 -40.80 4.28
C LEU A 47 1.48 -41.85 5.05
N GLY A 48 2.64 -42.23 4.52
CA GLY A 48 3.58 -43.11 5.23
C GLY A 48 4.26 -42.35 6.37
N LEU A 49 3.98 -42.74 7.61
CA LEU A 49 4.51 -42.07 8.82
C LEU A 49 5.56 -42.91 9.57
N GLY A 50 5.90 -44.09 9.05
CA GLY A 50 6.95 -44.93 9.60
C GLY A 50 8.32 -44.31 9.39
N VAL A 51 9.16 -44.32 10.42
CA VAL A 51 10.53 -43.81 10.36
C VAL A 51 11.46 -45.01 10.31
N LEU A 52 12.36 -45.04 9.33
CA LEU A 52 13.35 -46.10 9.20
C LEU A 52 14.34 -46.04 10.36
N ASP A 53 14.38 -47.10 11.16
CA ASP A 53 15.35 -47.25 12.24
C ASP A 53 16.54 -48.11 11.76
N LEU A 54 17.69 -47.47 11.53
CA LEU A 54 18.91 -48.16 11.07
C LEU A 54 19.72 -48.78 12.21
N SER A 55 19.29 -48.61 13.47
CA SER A 55 20.00 -49.16 14.64
C SER A 55 19.65 -50.63 14.93
N VAL A 56 18.62 -51.17 14.25
CA VAL A 56 18.19 -52.56 14.46
C VAL A 56 19.12 -53.55 13.76
N ALA A 57 19.35 -54.71 14.41
CA ALA A 57 20.14 -55.79 13.82
C ALA A 57 19.51 -56.32 12.52
N ALA A 58 20.36 -56.73 11.57
CA ALA A 58 19.93 -57.34 10.31
C ALA A 58 18.99 -58.53 10.57
N GLY A 59 17.84 -58.55 9.88
CA GLY A 59 16.80 -59.58 10.04
C GLY A 59 15.65 -59.19 10.98
N ARG A 60 15.70 -58.03 11.66
CA ARG A 60 14.54 -57.47 12.39
C ARG A 60 13.83 -56.40 11.54
N PRO A 61 12.49 -56.29 11.62
CA PRO A 61 11.76 -55.22 10.93
C PRO A 61 12.21 -53.83 11.41
N ALA A 62 12.76 -53.02 10.50
CA ALA A 62 13.23 -51.65 10.78
C ALA A 62 12.11 -50.60 10.79
N ILE A 63 10.94 -50.96 10.28
CA ILE A 63 9.69 -50.18 10.34
C ILE A 63 8.60 -51.16 10.74
N THR A 64 7.82 -50.80 11.76
CA THR A 64 6.69 -51.60 12.25
C THR A 64 5.36 -51.00 11.84
N ALA A 65 4.35 -51.84 11.64
CA ALA A 65 2.97 -51.37 11.46
C ALA A 65 2.52 -50.61 12.72
N GLY A 66 2.04 -49.39 12.55
CA GLY A 66 1.65 -48.50 13.66
C GLY A 66 2.78 -47.62 14.20
N ASP A 67 3.96 -47.57 13.56
CA ASP A 67 5.00 -46.59 13.93
C ASP A 67 4.51 -45.15 13.70
N GLY A 68 4.20 -44.45 14.80
CA GLY A 68 3.73 -43.07 14.80
C GLY A 68 4.85 -42.02 14.90
N ARG A 69 6.13 -42.41 14.90
CA ARG A 69 7.24 -41.46 15.10
C ARG A 69 7.25 -40.36 14.04
N GLY A 70 6.97 -40.66 12.77
CA GLY A 70 6.92 -39.66 11.71
C GLY A 70 5.72 -38.70 11.86
N ALA A 71 4.60 -39.19 12.37
CA ALA A 71 3.43 -38.38 12.69
C ALA A 71 3.77 -37.32 13.75
N ARG A 72 4.49 -37.74 14.79
CA ARG A 72 4.96 -36.87 15.86
C ARG A 72 5.97 -35.85 15.34
N LEU A 73 6.96 -36.27 14.55
CA LEU A 73 7.93 -35.36 13.94
C LEU A 73 7.26 -34.33 13.02
N LEU A 74 6.22 -34.73 12.28
CA LEU A 74 5.44 -33.81 11.46
C LEU A 74 4.65 -32.81 12.31
N GLY A 75 4.07 -33.26 13.43
CA GLY A 75 3.39 -32.38 14.39
C GLY A 75 4.34 -31.37 15.05
N GLU A 76 5.55 -31.81 15.38
CA GLU A 76 6.61 -30.97 15.95
C GLU A 76 7.32 -30.11 14.90
N ALA A 77 7.13 -30.36 13.60
CA ALA A 77 7.86 -29.68 12.52
C ALA A 77 7.66 -28.15 12.52
N GLY A 78 6.52 -27.66 13.00
CA GLY A 78 6.25 -26.23 13.14
C GLY A 78 7.11 -25.54 14.21
N ASP A 79 7.57 -26.30 15.21
CA ASP A 79 8.41 -25.82 16.31
C ASP A 79 9.90 -26.00 16.02
N VAL A 80 10.24 -26.66 14.91
CA VAL A 80 11.63 -26.77 14.45
C VAL A 80 12.11 -25.41 13.98
N THR A 81 13.19 -24.96 14.61
CA THR A 81 13.85 -23.71 14.24
C THR A 81 14.43 -23.84 12.83
N THR A 82 14.00 -22.96 11.94
CA THR A 82 14.39 -22.94 10.53
C THR A 82 15.00 -21.58 10.21
N SER A 83 16.01 -21.56 9.33
CA SER A 83 16.58 -20.32 8.82
C SER A 83 15.74 -19.77 7.66
N PHE A 84 15.26 -18.54 7.82
CA PHE A 84 14.54 -17.80 6.80
C PHE A 84 15.47 -16.72 6.21
N ALA A 85 15.46 -16.61 4.88
CA ALA A 85 16.12 -15.51 4.20
C ALA A 85 15.39 -14.19 4.50
N ALA A 86 16.06 -13.06 4.26
CA ALA A 86 15.46 -11.75 4.41
C ALA A 86 14.21 -11.60 3.51
N ALA A 87 13.13 -11.05 4.07
CA ALA A 87 11.85 -10.88 3.40
C ALA A 87 11.14 -9.62 3.91
N GLY A 88 10.81 -8.70 3.00
CA GLY A 88 10.22 -7.41 3.38
C GLY A 88 11.17 -6.61 4.28
N GLU A 89 10.68 -6.16 5.43
CA GLU A 89 11.49 -5.47 6.45
C GLU A 89 12.21 -6.43 7.41
N LEU A 90 11.92 -7.73 7.36
CA LEU A 90 12.63 -8.72 8.17
C LEU A 90 13.96 -9.08 7.50
N GLY A 91 15.05 -8.97 8.26
CA GLY A 91 16.35 -9.51 7.87
C GLY A 91 16.36 -11.04 7.83
N ALA A 92 17.51 -11.64 7.48
CA ALA A 92 17.66 -13.09 7.61
C ALA A 92 17.59 -13.47 9.10
N VAL A 93 16.72 -14.41 9.44
CA VAL A 93 16.41 -14.79 10.82
C VAL A 93 16.35 -16.31 10.96
N THR A 94 16.60 -16.81 12.17
CA THR A 94 16.48 -18.22 12.50
C THR A 94 15.51 -18.36 13.66
N MET A 95 14.34 -18.95 13.40
CA MET A 95 13.24 -19.07 14.37
C MET A 95 12.24 -20.17 13.95
N THR A 96 11.24 -20.44 14.77
CA THR A 96 10.14 -21.35 14.41
C THR A 96 9.24 -20.74 13.35
N LEU A 97 8.54 -21.58 12.58
CA LEU A 97 7.62 -21.11 11.55
C LEU A 97 6.51 -20.23 12.13
N SER A 98 5.94 -20.63 13.27
CA SER A 98 4.89 -19.89 13.96
C SER A 98 5.34 -18.49 14.39
N ARG A 99 6.57 -18.38 14.91
CA ARG A 99 7.15 -17.09 15.30
C ARG A 99 7.43 -16.21 14.08
N TYR A 100 7.97 -16.79 13.01
CA TYR A 100 8.23 -16.07 11.76
C TYR A 100 6.95 -15.50 11.16
N ALA A 101 5.88 -16.30 11.11
CA ALA A 101 4.57 -15.85 10.62
C ALA A 101 4.00 -14.70 11.46
N ALA A 102 4.13 -14.76 12.78
CA ALA A 102 3.67 -13.70 13.68
C ALA A 102 4.48 -12.41 13.52
N GLU A 103 5.82 -12.49 13.45
CA GLU A 103 6.68 -11.31 13.28
C GLU A 103 6.51 -10.67 11.90
N PHE A 104 6.43 -11.49 10.85
CA PHE A 104 6.20 -11.02 9.48
C PHE A 104 4.81 -10.37 9.34
N GLY A 105 3.76 -11.03 9.85
CA GLY A 105 2.41 -10.47 9.86
C GLY A 105 2.32 -9.16 10.65
N GLY A 106 2.98 -9.10 11.82
CA GLY A 106 3.08 -7.89 12.62
C GLY A 106 3.82 -6.75 11.92
N SER A 107 4.89 -7.07 11.18
CA SER A 107 5.61 -6.12 10.34
C SER A 107 4.71 -5.51 9.26
N VAL A 108 3.99 -6.35 8.51
CA VAL A 108 3.04 -5.90 7.49
C VAL A 108 1.94 -5.02 8.13
N GLY A 109 1.41 -5.43 9.29
CA GLY A 109 0.42 -4.64 10.03
C GLY A 109 0.92 -3.25 10.44
N ARG A 110 2.15 -3.15 10.97
CA ARG A 110 2.77 -1.86 11.30
C ARG A 110 2.97 -0.99 10.06
N GLN A 111 3.39 -1.59 8.95
CA GLN A 111 3.59 -0.86 7.70
C GLN A 111 2.26 -0.33 7.14
N ALA A 112 1.20 -1.12 7.20
CA ALA A 112 -0.15 -0.72 6.81
C ALA A 112 -0.65 0.44 7.69
N GLN A 113 -0.49 0.34 9.01
CA GLN A 113 -0.87 1.41 9.95
C GLN A 113 -0.08 2.70 9.71
N ALA A 114 1.23 2.59 9.46
CA ALA A 114 2.06 3.76 9.13
C ALA A 114 1.63 4.42 7.82
N ALA A 115 1.26 3.63 6.81
CA ALA A 115 0.73 4.14 5.54
C ALA A 115 -0.61 4.86 5.72
N ASP A 116 -1.51 4.32 6.53
CA ASP A 116 -2.81 4.94 6.82
C ASP A 116 -2.67 6.25 7.60
N ASN A 117 -1.78 6.29 8.60
CA ASN A 117 -1.45 7.52 9.32
C ASN A 117 -0.88 8.60 8.39
N ARG A 118 0.03 8.24 7.47
CA ARG A 118 0.58 9.18 6.48
C ARG A 118 -0.49 9.71 5.53
N LYS A 119 -1.41 8.85 5.09
CA LYS A 119 -2.54 9.24 4.26
C LYS A 119 -3.43 10.26 5.00
N SER A 120 -3.79 9.98 6.24
CA SER A 120 -4.61 10.87 7.08
C SER A 120 -3.93 12.22 7.30
N ALA A 121 -2.63 12.23 7.60
CA ALA A 121 -1.85 13.47 7.74
C ALA A 121 -1.79 14.27 6.43
N ALA A 122 -1.53 13.61 5.30
CA ALA A 122 -1.51 14.26 4.00
C ALA A 122 -2.88 14.86 3.64
N GLN A 123 -3.97 14.17 3.99
CA GLN A 123 -5.32 14.65 3.76
C GLN A 123 -5.65 15.87 4.65
N ALA A 124 -5.21 15.89 5.91
CA ALA A 124 -5.36 17.06 6.77
C ALA A 124 -4.60 18.27 6.20
N VAL A 125 -3.37 18.08 5.73
CA VAL A 125 -2.59 19.15 5.08
C VAL A 125 -3.26 19.65 3.80
N ALA A 126 -3.79 18.75 2.97
CA ALA A 126 -4.51 19.13 1.76
C ALA A 126 -5.78 19.95 2.08
N ASN A 127 -6.54 19.56 3.10
CA ASN A 127 -7.73 20.28 3.53
C ASN A 127 -7.38 21.68 4.05
N GLU A 128 -6.34 21.81 4.88
CA GLU A 128 -5.85 23.10 5.37
C GLU A 128 -5.37 24.01 4.23
N ALA A 129 -4.64 23.45 3.26
CA ALA A 129 -4.19 24.20 2.09
C ALA A 129 -5.37 24.70 1.25
N ASN A 130 -6.40 23.88 1.06
CA ASN A 130 -7.63 24.28 0.38
C ASN A 130 -8.37 25.37 1.16
N ALA A 131 -8.53 25.23 2.49
CA ALA A 131 -9.17 26.25 3.31
C ALA A 131 -8.44 27.60 3.26
N ARG A 132 -7.10 27.60 3.27
CA ARG A 132 -6.30 28.82 3.10
C ARG A 132 -6.47 29.43 1.72
N ARG A 133 -6.50 28.60 0.68
CA ARG A 133 -6.75 29.04 -0.68
C ARG A 133 -8.13 29.68 -0.79
N ASP A 134 -9.16 29.03 -0.26
CA ASP A 134 -10.53 29.55 -0.24
C ASP A 134 -10.65 30.81 0.63
N ALA A 135 -9.83 30.99 1.66
CA ALA A 135 -9.83 32.22 2.46
C ALA A 135 -9.20 33.43 1.74
N VAL A 136 -8.28 33.19 0.81
CA VAL A 136 -7.63 34.24 0.01
C VAL A 136 -8.38 34.49 -1.30
N GLU A 137 -8.86 33.43 -1.95
CA GLU A 137 -9.65 33.50 -3.18
C GLU A 137 -11.13 33.77 -2.91
N GLY A 138 -11.60 33.51 -1.68
CA GLY A 138 -12.97 33.75 -1.26
C GLY A 138 -13.21 35.24 -1.09
N VAL A 139 -13.99 35.80 -2.00
CA VAL A 139 -14.45 37.17 -1.89
C VAL A 139 -15.77 37.19 -1.12
N ASN A 140 -15.86 38.07 -0.12
CA ASN A 140 -17.12 38.27 0.59
C ASN A 140 -18.06 39.09 -0.29
N VAL A 141 -19.08 38.45 -0.86
CA VAL A 141 -20.06 39.07 -1.77
C VAL A 141 -20.77 40.26 -1.11
N ASP A 142 -20.97 40.22 0.21
CA ASP A 142 -21.57 41.33 0.94
C ASP A 142 -20.61 42.53 1.03
N GLU A 143 -19.31 42.27 1.20
CA GLU A 143 -18.28 43.30 1.23
C GLU A 143 -18.06 43.90 -0.18
N GLU A 144 -18.06 43.06 -1.23
CA GLU A 144 -18.08 43.51 -2.62
C GLU A 144 -19.32 44.35 -2.93
N LEU A 145 -20.50 43.99 -2.42
CA LEU A 145 -21.74 44.74 -2.62
C LEU A 145 -21.71 46.10 -1.91
N VAL A 146 -21.17 46.15 -0.68
CA VAL A 146 -20.94 47.43 0.03
C VAL A 146 -19.92 48.30 -0.71
N MET A 147 -18.82 47.73 -1.20
CA MET A 147 -17.85 48.48 -2.02
C MET A 147 -18.48 48.97 -3.32
N MET A 148 -19.28 48.14 -3.99
CA MET A 148 -19.96 48.48 -5.24
C MET A 148 -20.97 49.61 -5.04
N THR A 149 -21.79 49.56 -4.00
CA THR A 149 -22.71 50.67 -3.65
C THR A 149 -21.95 51.94 -3.27
N THR A 150 -20.82 51.84 -2.57
CA THR A 150 -19.96 52.97 -2.23
C THR A 150 -19.36 53.62 -3.49
N TYR A 151 -18.85 52.82 -4.43
CA TYR A 151 -18.35 53.31 -5.72
C TYR A 151 -19.47 53.96 -6.55
N GLN A 152 -20.66 53.39 -6.55
CA GLN A 152 -21.82 53.99 -7.22
C GLN A 152 -22.20 55.34 -6.61
N GLN A 153 -22.18 55.46 -5.28
CA GLN A 153 -22.45 56.73 -4.59
C GLN A 153 -21.36 57.76 -4.88
N ALA A 154 -20.09 57.36 -4.81
CA ALA A 154 -18.95 58.23 -5.12
C ALA A 154 -18.98 58.72 -6.58
N PHE A 155 -19.38 57.86 -7.53
CA PHE A 155 -19.56 58.23 -8.93
C PHE A 155 -20.69 59.26 -9.11
N ASN A 156 -21.85 59.02 -8.50
CA ASN A 156 -22.96 59.98 -8.53
C ASN A 156 -22.59 61.33 -7.90
N ALA A 157 -21.85 61.31 -6.78
CA ALA A 157 -21.35 62.52 -6.14
C ALA A 157 -20.36 63.27 -7.05
N SER A 158 -19.43 62.54 -7.69
CA SER A 158 -18.48 63.10 -8.65
C SER A 158 -19.17 63.71 -9.86
N ALA A 159 -20.22 63.06 -10.39
CA ALA A 159 -21.02 63.58 -11.50
C ALA A 159 -21.73 64.90 -11.14
N ARG A 160 -22.28 65.00 -9.91
CA ARG A 160 -22.85 66.25 -9.40
C ARG A 160 -21.79 67.35 -9.22
N MET A 161 -20.59 67.00 -8.75
CA MET A 161 -19.46 67.94 -8.66
C MET A 161 -19.06 68.47 -10.03
N ILE A 162 -19.04 67.62 -11.06
CA ILE A 162 -18.75 68.03 -12.44
C ILE A 162 -19.84 68.96 -12.98
N GLN A 163 -21.11 68.67 -12.70
CA GLN A 163 -22.22 69.56 -13.06
C GLN A 163 -22.10 70.93 -12.38
N ALA A 164 -21.83 70.96 -11.07
CA ALA A 164 -21.62 72.21 -10.35
C ALA A 164 -20.41 72.99 -10.90
N ALA A 165 -19.30 72.30 -11.22
CA ALA A 165 -18.14 72.94 -11.85
C ALA A 165 -18.47 73.50 -13.24
N LYS A 166 -19.28 72.79 -14.04
CA LYS A 166 -19.76 73.28 -15.33
C LYS A 166 -20.64 74.51 -15.17
N GLU A 167 -21.59 74.50 -14.24
CA GLU A 167 -22.45 75.66 -13.96
C GLU A 167 -21.63 76.88 -13.53
N LEU A 168 -20.61 76.69 -12.67
CA LEU A 168 -19.69 77.77 -12.30
C LEU A 168 -18.90 78.30 -13.50
N PHE A 169 -18.45 77.41 -14.40
CA PHE A 169 -17.76 77.79 -15.62
C PHE A 169 -18.68 78.59 -16.56
N ASP A 170 -19.92 78.13 -16.76
CA ASP A 170 -20.91 78.82 -17.60
C ASP A 170 -21.24 80.22 -17.03
N VAL A 171 -21.37 80.37 -15.70
CA VAL A 171 -21.57 81.68 -15.05
C VAL A 171 -20.38 82.61 -15.28
N LEU A 172 -19.14 82.13 -15.12
CA LEU A 172 -17.95 82.95 -15.34
C LEU A 172 -17.82 83.40 -16.81
N THR A 173 -18.17 82.53 -17.75
CA THR A 173 -18.03 82.82 -19.19
C THR A 173 -19.12 83.76 -19.71
N ASN A 174 -20.32 83.76 -19.11
CA ASN A 174 -21.40 84.71 -19.43
C ASN A 174 -21.24 86.10 -18.77
N MET A 175 -20.23 86.28 -17.91
CA MET A 175 -19.96 87.55 -17.23
C MET A 175 -18.99 88.47 -18.01
N ILE A 176 -18.41 87.95 -19.09
CA ILE A 176 -17.59 88.65 -20.09
C ILE A 176 -18.44 88.85 -21.35
#